data_AF-A0A8I3NSA2-F1
#
_entry.id   AF-A0A8I3NSA2-F1
#
_cell.length_a   1.000
_cell.length_b   1.000
_cell.length_c   1.000
_cell.angle_alpha   90.00
_cell.angle_beta   90.00
_cell.angle_gamma   90.00
#
_symmetry.space_group_name_H-M   'P 1'
#
loop_
_entity.id
_entity.type
_entity.pdbx_description
1 polymer ?
#
loop_
_entity_poly.entity_id
_entity_poly.type
_entity_poly.pdbx_seq_one_letter_code
_entity_poly.pdbx_strand_id
1 'polypeptide(L)'
;MKYRRKIILLLLLLLLLWILHRQHRFSTKKLQGTYRCWSVDTQSKELKLSDWFFPSKSMNLTNTSWSAPIVWEGTFDEEVLEKYYAKHKITVGLTVFAVGRYIDHYLKKFISSADMFFMAGHKVIIYVLIDDLSRMPWIQLSRLRTIKVFEIKREKRWQDISMMRMKTISEHVVNHIQYEVDFLFCMDVDQIFIGKYGLETLGESVAQLHAYWYKEDPKEVPYERNESSEAYIPIGMGDFYYHAAVFGGTPIQVLDIARECLKGIMNDKKNSIEAVWHDESHLNKYFFLHKPTKLLSPEYCWDYGRMNGLYYPNIKLYWAVKDYKNLRVIT
;
A
#
# COMPACT_ATOMS: atom_id res chain seq x y z
N MET A 1 -44.64 13.45 -44.21
CA MET A 1 -43.52 12.49 -44.02
C MET A 1 -42.16 13.13 -43.69
N LYS A 2 -41.78 14.31 -44.22
CA LYS A 2 -40.47 14.96 -43.93
C LYS A 2 -40.26 15.37 -42.45
N TYR A 3 -41.30 15.82 -41.75
CA TYR A 3 -41.18 16.27 -40.35
C TYR A 3 -40.92 15.14 -39.35
N ARG A 4 -41.54 13.96 -39.57
CA ARG A 4 -41.34 12.77 -38.73
C ARG A 4 -39.88 12.29 -38.73
N ARG A 5 -39.21 12.38 -39.89
CA ARG A 5 -37.80 11.98 -40.05
C ARG A 5 -36.83 12.90 -39.31
N LYS A 6 -37.11 14.22 -39.28
CA LYS A 6 -36.30 15.20 -38.54
C LYS A 6 -36.42 15.02 -37.02
N ILE A 7 -37.62 14.73 -36.52
CA ILE A 7 -37.86 14.47 -35.09
C ILE A 7 -37.12 13.21 -34.63
N ILE A 8 -37.16 12.14 -35.43
CA ILE A 8 -36.43 10.89 -35.12
C ILE A 8 -34.91 11.14 -35.09
N LEU A 9 -34.37 11.91 -36.04
CA LEU A 9 -32.95 12.26 -36.04
C LEU A 9 -32.54 13.09 -34.81
N LEU A 10 -33.38 14.04 -34.39
CA LEU A 10 -33.13 14.85 -33.20
C LEU A 10 -33.13 13.99 -31.93
N LEU A 11 -34.08 13.05 -31.81
CA LEU A 11 -34.15 12.12 -30.67
C LEU A 11 -32.95 11.18 -30.62
N LEU A 12 -32.48 10.68 -31.77
CA LEU A 12 -31.27 9.87 -31.85
C LEU A 12 -30.02 10.66 -31.48
N LEU A 13 -29.91 11.92 -31.91
CA LEU A 13 -28.81 12.80 -31.54
C LEU A 13 -28.79 13.08 -30.03
N LEU A 14 -29.96 13.36 -29.44
CA LEU A 14 -30.10 13.56 -28.00
C LEU A 14 -29.77 12.30 -27.20
N LEU A 15 -30.17 11.12 -27.69
CA LEU A 15 -29.81 9.84 -27.08
C LEU A 15 -28.30 9.58 -27.16
N LEU A 16 -27.67 9.90 -28.31
CA LEU A 16 -26.23 9.75 -28.51
C LEU A 16 -25.44 10.71 -27.61
N LEU A 17 -25.89 11.96 -27.49
CA LEU A 17 -25.34 12.96 -26.57
C LEU A 17 -25.52 12.54 -25.10
N TRP A 18 -26.66 11.93 -24.75
CA TRP A 18 -26.91 11.42 -23.41
C TRP A 18 -26.02 10.20 -23.08
N ILE A 19 -25.84 9.29 -24.03
CA ILE A 19 -24.91 8.15 -23.91
C ILE A 19 -23.47 8.64 -23.80
N LEU A 20 -23.05 9.58 -24.64
CA LEU A 20 -21.74 10.23 -24.58
C LEU A 20 -21.55 10.96 -23.24
N HIS A 21 -22.54 11.65 -22.72
CA HIS A 21 -22.47 12.32 -21.42
C HIS A 21 -22.42 11.32 -20.25
N ARG A 22 -23.08 10.16 -20.38
CA ARG A 22 -23.06 9.09 -19.38
C ARG A 22 -21.76 8.29 -19.41
N GLN A 23 -21.16 8.06 -20.58
CA GLN A 23 -19.84 7.45 -20.75
C GLN A 23 -18.70 8.41 -20.39
N HIS A 24 -18.82 9.69 -20.79
CA HIS A 24 -17.91 10.78 -20.42
C HIS A 24 -18.52 11.64 -19.33
N ARG A 25 -18.82 11.03 -18.18
CA ARG A 25 -19.05 11.79 -16.95
C ARG A 25 -17.72 12.44 -16.57
N PHE A 26 -17.42 13.58 -17.18
CA PHE A 26 -16.31 14.45 -16.80
C PHE A 26 -16.58 14.89 -15.37
N SER A 27 -15.97 14.18 -14.42
CA SER A 27 -16.00 14.57 -13.02
C SER A 27 -15.33 15.93 -12.91
N THR A 28 -16.03 16.91 -12.35
CA THR A 28 -15.44 18.22 -12.01
C THR A 28 -14.22 18.09 -11.09
N LYS A 29 -14.10 16.96 -10.36
CA LYS A 29 -12.88 16.60 -9.62
C LYS A 29 -11.68 16.29 -10.52
N LYS A 30 -11.89 15.77 -11.73
CA LYS A 30 -10.82 15.47 -12.70
C LYS A 30 -10.21 16.76 -13.25
N LEU A 31 -11.05 17.79 -13.46
CA LEU A 31 -10.63 19.15 -13.78
C LEU A 31 -9.94 19.81 -12.58
N GLN A 32 -10.48 19.71 -11.37
CA GLN A 32 -9.83 20.22 -10.16
C GLN A 32 -8.48 19.55 -9.87
N GLY A 33 -8.31 18.26 -10.17
CA GLY A 33 -7.03 17.55 -10.08
C GLY A 33 -5.99 18.13 -11.03
N THR A 34 -6.37 18.42 -12.28
CA THR A 34 -5.50 19.17 -13.20
C THR A 34 -5.18 20.56 -12.66
N TYR A 35 -6.16 21.37 -12.22
CA TYR A 35 -5.90 22.73 -11.68
C TYR A 35 -5.04 22.74 -10.41
N ARG A 36 -5.19 21.75 -9.51
CA ARG A 36 -4.37 21.61 -8.29
C ARG A 36 -2.90 21.30 -8.61
N CYS A 37 -2.64 20.65 -9.74
CA CYS A 37 -1.30 20.44 -10.27
C CYS A 37 -0.64 21.74 -10.76
N TRP A 38 -1.42 22.78 -11.09
CA TRP A 38 -0.94 24.09 -11.54
C TRP A 38 -1.04 25.19 -10.47
N SER A 39 -1.78 24.97 -9.37
CA SER A 39 -2.04 25.99 -8.34
C SER A 39 -1.40 25.65 -6.99
N VAL A 40 -0.28 24.94 -6.96
CA VAL A 40 0.48 24.76 -5.72
C VAL A 40 0.95 26.13 -5.28
N ASP A 41 0.36 26.59 -4.18
CA ASP A 41 0.70 27.80 -3.45
C ASP A 41 2.22 27.77 -3.15
N THR A 42 2.99 28.55 -3.89
CA THR A 42 4.47 28.54 -3.94
C THR A 42 5.14 29.11 -2.68
N GLN A 43 4.46 29.06 -1.53
CA GLN A 43 4.92 29.65 -0.26
C GLN A 43 4.99 28.69 0.93
N SER A 44 4.68 27.40 0.79
CA SER A 44 5.06 26.43 1.84
C SER A 44 6.52 26.02 1.65
N LYS A 45 7.40 26.40 2.57
CA LYS A 45 8.77 25.86 2.65
C LYS A 45 8.70 24.33 2.54
N GLU A 46 9.38 23.77 1.54
CA GLU A 46 9.50 22.32 1.36
C GLU A 46 10.08 21.69 2.63
N LEU A 47 9.49 20.58 3.09
CA LEU A 47 9.92 19.88 4.30
C LEU A 47 11.24 19.18 4.03
N LYS A 48 12.33 19.65 4.64
CA LYS A 48 13.65 19.02 4.47
C LYS A 48 13.78 17.83 5.41
N LEU A 49 14.56 16.83 5.02
CA LEU A 49 14.82 15.66 5.88
C LEU A 49 15.38 16.08 7.25
N SER A 50 16.32 17.04 7.28
CA SER A 50 16.91 17.57 8.51
C SER A 50 15.94 18.34 9.41
N ASP A 51 14.77 18.75 8.90
CA ASP A 51 13.78 19.47 9.71
C ASP A 51 13.07 18.52 10.69
N TRP A 52 12.96 17.22 10.35
CA TRP A 52 12.19 16.25 11.14
C TRP A 52 12.93 14.97 11.48
N PHE A 53 14.03 14.61 10.81
CA PHE A 53 14.72 13.33 10.99
C PHE A 53 16.08 13.51 11.65
N PHE A 54 16.31 12.77 12.73
CA PHE A 54 17.51 12.82 13.57
C PHE A 54 18.06 11.40 13.72
N PRO A 55 19.07 11.00 12.93
CA PRO A 55 19.62 9.65 13.02
C PRO A 55 20.22 9.41 14.40
N SER A 56 19.76 8.34 15.07
CA SER A 56 20.31 7.96 16.37
C SER A 56 21.74 7.43 16.24
N LYS A 57 22.66 7.96 17.06
CA LYS A 57 24.05 7.47 17.14
C LYS A 57 24.16 6.05 17.68
N SER A 58 23.15 5.57 18.42
CA SER A 58 23.16 4.23 19.01
C SER A 58 22.61 3.16 18.06
N MET A 59 22.00 3.55 16.95
CA MET A 59 21.48 2.64 15.95
C MET A 59 22.42 2.59 14.75
N ASN A 60 22.96 1.41 14.47
CA ASN A 60 23.92 1.22 13.36
C ASN A 60 23.29 1.43 11.97
N LEU A 61 21.96 1.50 11.87
CA LEU A 61 21.25 1.50 10.59
C LEU A 61 20.11 2.53 10.57
N THR A 62 20.45 3.80 10.34
CA THR A 62 19.51 4.94 10.32
C THR A 62 19.36 5.58 8.94
N ASN A 63 20.39 5.49 8.09
CA ASN A 63 20.36 5.95 6.71
C ASN A 63 20.85 4.86 5.78
N THR A 64 20.30 4.82 4.57
CA THR A 64 20.76 3.96 3.49
C THR A 64 21.94 4.58 2.74
N SER A 65 22.63 3.78 1.91
CA SER A 65 23.71 4.26 1.03
C SER A 65 23.24 5.27 -0.02
N TRP A 66 21.94 5.31 -0.34
CA TRP A 66 21.32 6.29 -1.24
C TRP A 66 20.61 7.43 -0.49
N SER A 67 20.91 7.64 0.79
CA SER A 67 20.40 8.74 1.62
C SER A 67 18.90 8.72 1.96
N ALA A 68 18.20 7.60 1.77
CA ALA A 68 16.85 7.43 2.34
C ALA A 68 16.94 7.18 3.87
N PRO A 69 16.06 7.81 4.68
CA PRO A 69 15.96 7.53 6.11
C PRO A 69 15.34 6.15 6.35
N ILE A 70 15.86 5.49 7.39
CA ILE A 70 15.28 4.30 7.99
C ILE A 70 14.65 4.76 9.31
N VAL A 71 13.33 4.80 9.33
CA VAL A 71 12.55 5.38 10.43
C VAL A 71 12.50 4.38 11.58
N TRP A 72 13.12 4.76 12.69
CA TRP A 72 13.04 4.07 13.98
C TRP A 72 12.36 4.99 15.00
N GLU A 73 11.86 4.40 16.08
CA GLU A 73 11.40 5.23 17.19
C GLU A 73 12.53 6.13 17.72
N GLY A 74 12.21 7.41 17.92
CA GLY A 74 13.14 8.41 18.42
C GLY A 74 14.06 9.03 17.36
N THR A 75 13.94 8.63 16.09
CA THR A 75 14.68 9.28 14.99
C THR A 75 13.90 10.37 14.29
N PHE A 76 12.72 10.74 14.78
CA PHE A 76 11.86 11.73 14.14
C PHE A 76 11.22 12.71 15.14
N ASP A 77 10.98 13.93 14.69
CA ASP A 77 10.21 14.95 15.39
C ASP A 77 8.79 14.98 14.83
N GLU A 78 7.88 14.48 15.65
CA GLU A 78 6.47 14.36 15.34
C GLU A 78 5.76 15.73 15.26
N GLU A 79 6.12 16.68 16.11
CA GLU A 79 5.47 18.00 16.13
C GLU A 79 5.74 18.78 14.84
N VAL A 80 6.97 18.67 14.32
CA VAL A 80 7.34 19.27 13.03
C VAL A 80 6.50 18.67 11.89
N LEU A 81 6.35 17.35 11.86
CA LEU A 81 5.57 16.64 10.85
C LEU A 81 4.07 17.00 10.95
N GLU A 82 3.51 16.99 12.15
CA GLU A 82 2.11 17.36 12.39
C GLU A 82 1.82 18.79 11.95
N LYS A 83 2.69 19.75 12.32
CA LYS A 83 2.56 21.16 11.90
C LYS A 83 2.68 21.34 10.39
N TYR A 84 3.55 20.58 9.74
CA TYR A 84 3.69 20.61 8.28
C TYR A 84 2.43 20.06 7.61
N TYR A 85 2.02 18.83 7.92
CA TYR A 85 0.91 18.16 7.24
C TYR A 85 -0.47 18.73 7.60
N ALA A 86 -0.64 19.34 8.77
CA ALA A 86 -1.85 20.07 9.12
C ALA A 86 -2.15 21.22 8.14
N LYS A 87 -1.11 21.90 7.62
CA LYS A 87 -1.27 22.97 6.62
C LYS A 87 -1.66 22.44 5.24
N HIS A 88 -1.19 21.24 4.88
CA HIS A 88 -1.40 20.63 3.57
C HIS A 88 -2.75 19.90 3.46
N LYS A 89 -3.41 19.64 4.60
CA LYS A 89 -4.73 18.97 4.68
C LYS A 89 -4.76 17.64 3.94
N ILE A 90 -3.72 16.84 4.14
CA ILE A 90 -3.55 15.57 3.44
C ILE A 90 -4.65 14.57 3.77
N THR A 91 -4.87 13.64 2.85
CA THR A 91 -5.67 12.42 3.02
C THR A 91 -4.80 11.20 2.73
N VAL A 92 -4.81 10.22 3.63
CA VAL A 92 -4.02 8.99 3.50
C VAL A 92 -4.95 7.81 3.19
N GLY A 93 -4.60 7.03 2.18
CA GLY A 93 -5.27 5.79 1.84
C GLY A 93 -4.65 4.58 2.52
N LEU A 94 -5.47 3.61 2.88
CA LEU A 94 -5.04 2.29 3.35
C LEU A 94 -5.79 1.22 2.58
N THR A 95 -5.12 0.44 1.74
CA THR A 95 -5.71 -0.74 1.08
C THR A 95 -5.48 -1.98 1.92
N VAL A 96 -6.51 -2.81 2.04
CA VAL A 96 -6.45 -4.10 2.74
C VAL A 96 -7.29 -5.13 2.00
N PHE A 97 -6.74 -6.33 1.83
CA PHE A 97 -7.38 -7.46 1.18
C PHE A 97 -7.75 -8.52 2.21
N ALA A 98 -9.01 -8.97 2.21
CA ALA A 98 -9.44 -10.10 3.02
C ALA A 98 -10.32 -11.03 2.19
N VAL A 99 -9.82 -12.22 1.86
CA VAL A 99 -10.50 -13.18 0.98
C VAL A 99 -10.82 -14.46 1.74
N GLY A 100 -12.01 -15.00 1.53
CA GLY A 100 -12.46 -16.23 2.18
C GLY A 100 -12.48 -16.07 3.70
N ARG A 101 -11.87 -17.00 4.43
CA ARG A 101 -11.90 -17.01 5.91
C ARG A 101 -11.08 -15.89 6.57
N TYR A 102 -10.24 -15.17 5.82
CA TYR A 102 -9.51 -14.01 6.32
C TYR A 102 -10.44 -12.86 6.72
N ILE A 103 -11.63 -12.77 6.11
CA ILE A 103 -12.65 -11.75 6.46
C ILE A 103 -13.04 -11.89 7.94
N ASP A 104 -13.54 -13.06 8.33
CA ASP A 104 -14.05 -13.28 9.69
C ASP A 104 -12.93 -13.28 10.73
N HIS A 105 -11.74 -13.74 10.34
CA HIS A 105 -10.65 -13.99 11.28
C HIS A 105 -9.86 -12.71 11.62
N TYR A 106 -9.58 -11.85 10.63
CA TYR A 106 -8.64 -10.74 10.81
C TYR A 106 -9.25 -9.36 10.57
N LEU A 107 -10.18 -9.21 9.62
CA LEU A 107 -10.57 -7.89 9.10
C LEU A 107 -11.11 -6.94 10.18
N LYS A 108 -11.94 -7.45 11.09
CA LYS A 108 -12.48 -6.62 12.19
C LYS A 108 -11.39 -6.08 13.10
N LYS A 109 -10.43 -6.93 13.50
CA LYS A 109 -9.33 -6.54 14.40
C LYS A 109 -8.39 -5.57 13.70
N PHE A 110 -8.04 -5.84 12.44
CA PHE A 110 -7.21 -4.97 11.62
C PHE A 110 -7.82 -3.55 11.54
N ILE A 111 -9.06 -3.42 11.06
CA ILE A 111 -9.71 -2.12 10.89
C ILE A 111 -9.89 -1.41 12.24
N SER A 112 -10.31 -2.12 13.29
CA SER A 112 -10.51 -1.51 14.62
C SER A 112 -9.19 -0.94 15.17
N SER A 113 -8.08 -1.67 14.99
CA SER A 113 -6.76 -1.18 15.41
C SER A 113 -6.24 -0.04 14.52
N ALA A 114 -6.48 -0.09 13.20
CA ALA A 114 -6.14 0.98 12.27
C ALA A 114 -6.91 2.28 12.59
N ASP A 115 -8.20 2.18 12.97
CA ASP A 115 -9.01 3.32 13.38
C ASP A 115 -8.35 4.11 14.52
N MET A 116 -7.80 3.39 15.50
CA MET A 116 -7.13 3.95 16.68
C MET A 116 -5.75 4.53 16.38
N PHE A 117 -4.94 3.83 15.59
CA PHE A 117 -3.49 4.07 15.55
C PHE A 117 -2.95 4.60 14.22
N PHE A 118 -3.60 4.29 13.10
CA PHE A 118 -3.11 4.67 11.78
C PHE A 118 -3.50 6.11 11.46
N MET A 119 -2.50 6.97 11.31
CA MET A 119 -2.63 8.38 10.93
C MET A 119 -3.66 9.13 11.80
N ALA A 120 -3.62 8.89 13.12
CA ALA A 120 -4.50 9.54 14.09
C ALA A 120 -4.47 11.07 13.91
N GLY A 121 -5.65 11.71 13.89
CA GLY A 121 -5.77 13.15 13.64
C GLY A 121 -5.82 13.59 12.17
N HIS A 122 -5.55 12.70 11.21
CA HIS A 122 -5.59 13.00 9.77
C HIS A 122 -6.74 12.29 9.06
N LYS A 123 -7.11 12.74 7.85
CA LYS A 123 -8.14 12.06 7.05
C LYS A 123 -7.60 10.74 6.51
N VAL A 124 -8.32 9.66 6.75
CA VAL A 124 -7.99 8.32 6.25
C VAL A 124 -9.17 7.72 5.49
N ILE A 125 -8.87 7.17 4.31
CA ILE A 125 -9.81 6.34 3.56
C ILE A 125 -9.27 4.89 3.56
N ILE A 126 -10.03 3.98 4.17
CA ILE A 126 -9.73 2.56 4.19
C ILE A 126 -10.45 1.90 3.02
N TYR A 127 -9.68 1.39 2.05
CA TYR A 127 -10.16 0.65 0.90
C TYR A 127 -10.14 -0.84 1.24
N VAL A 128 -11.31 -1.41 1.47
CA VAL A 128 -11.48 -2.81 1.87
C VAL A 128 -11.87 -3.63 0.66
N LEU A 129 -11.02 -4.58 0.27
CA LEU A 129 -11.23 -5.46 -0.88
C LEU A 129 -11.52 -6.88 -0.40
N ILE A 130 -12.75 -7.34 -0.63
CA ILE A 130 -13.26 -8.63 -0.11
C ILE A 130 -14.03 -9.39 -1.18
N ASP A 131 -14.07 -10.72 -1.07
CA ASP A 131 -14.78 -11.61 -2.02
C ASP A 131 -16.27 -11.81 -1.70
N ASP A 132 -16.73 -11.37 -0.52
CA ASP A 132 -18.12 -11.46 -0.11
C ASP A 132 -18.51 -10.23 0.73
N LEU A 133 -19.27 -9.31 0.12
CA LEU A 133 -19.71 -8.08 0.77
C LEU A 133 -20.62 -8.33 1.98
N SER A 134 -21.36 -9.45 2.01
CA SER A 134 -22.28 -9.77 3.11
C SER A 134 -21.55 -10.09 4.42
N ARG A 135 -20.26 -10.45 4.33
CA ARG A 135 -19.40 -10.79 5.46
C ARG A 135 -18.59 -9.61 5.97
N MET A 136 -18.76 -8.41 5.40
CA MET A 136 -18.14 -7.19 5.92
C MET A 136 -18.57 -6.96 7.38
N PRO A 137 -17.63 -6.87 8.36
CA PRO A 137 -17.98 -6.64 9.74
C PRO A 137 -18.57 -5.24 9.94
N TRP A 138 -19.58 -5.14 10.81
CA TRP A 138 -20.07 -3.86 11.32
C TRP A 138 -19.02 -3.24 12.24
N ILE A 139 -18.51 -2.07 11.85
CA ILE A 139 -17.48 -1.33 12.58
C ILE A 139 -17.88 0.14 12.64
N GLN A 140 -17.94 0.69 13.85
CA GLN A 140 -18.09 2.12 14.05
C GLN A 140 -16.70 2.77 13.97
N LEU A 141 -16.53 3.68 13.01
CA LEU A 141 -15.26 4.39 12.83
C LEU A 141 -15.25 5.71 13.60
N SER A 142 -14.05 6.13 13.99
CA SER A 142 -13.78 7.44 14.57
C SER A 142 -13.94 8.57 13.55
N ARG A 143 -13.86 9.82 14.02
CA ARG A 143 -13.86 10.99 13.14
C ARG A 143 -12.68 10.91 12.15
N LEU A 144 -12.84 11.51 10.97
CA LEU A 144 -11.83 11.57 9.90
C LEU A 144 -11.51 10.21 9.27
N ARG A 145 -12.38 9.22 9.44
CA ARG A 145 -12.22 7.86 8.91
C ARG A 145 -13.36 7.56 7.96
N THR A 146 -13.06 6.91 6.85
CA THR A 146 -14.07 6.48 5.88
C THR A 146 -13.68 5.13 5.34
N ILE A 147 -14.61 4.19 5.30
CA ILE A 147 -14.42 2.91 4.61
C ILE A 147 -15.08 2.98 3.23
N LYS A 148 -14.40 2.45 2.22
CA LYS A 148 -14.98 2.08 0.93
C LYS A 148 -14.73 0.61 0.69
N VAL A 149 -15.81 -0.15 0.47
CA VAL A 149 -15.73 -1.61 0.28
C VAL A 149 -15.90 -1.93 -1.19
N PHE A 150 -15.06 -2.82 -1.70
CA PHE A 150 -15.09 -3.29 -3.08
C PHE A 150 -15.11 -4.81 -3.12
N GLU A 151 -16.00 -5.35 -3.94
CA GLU A 151 -16.06 -6.77 -4.21
C GLU A 151 -14.97 -7.14 -5.22
N ILE A 152 -14.21 -8.19 -4.91
CA ILE A 152 -13.19 -8.74 -5.78
C ILE A 152 -13.47 -10.20 -6.10
N LYS A 153 -13.03 -10.64 -7.28
CA LYS A 153 -13.14 -12.04 -7.65
C LYS A 153 -12.16 -12.86 -6.82
N ARG A 154 -12.65 -13.93 -6.18
CA ARG A 154 -11.79 -14.91 -5.52
C ARG A 154 -11.03 -15.75 -6.54
N GLU A 155 -9.70 -15.74 -6.43
CA GLU A 155 -8.83 -16.68 -7.14
C GLU A 155 -8.77 -18.04 -6.44
N LYS A 156 -8.46 -19.10 -7.18
CA LYS A 156 -8.52 -20.49 -6.66
C LYS A 156 -7.38 -20.82 -5.69
N ARG A 157 -6.16 -20.35 -5.96
CA ARG A 157 -4.96 -20.60 -5.14
C ARG A 157 -4.67 -19.39 -4.27
N TRP A 158 -4.20 -19.59 -3.04
CA TRP A 158 -3.83 -18.48 -2.15
C TRP A 158 -2.65 -17.66 -2.70
N GLN A 159 -1.75 -18.30 -3.47
CA GLN A 159 -0.68 -17.64 -4.20
C GLN A 159 -1.22 -16.65 -5.23
N ASP A 160 -2.18 -17.09 -6.05
CA ASP A 160 -2.83 -16.23 -7.04
C ASP A 160 -3.61 -15.10 -6.34
N ILE A 161 -4.24 -15.34 -5.19
CA ILE A 161 -4.87 -14.29 -4.38
C ILE A 161 -3.84 -13.22 -3.98
N SER A 162 -2.68 -13.63 -3.44
CA SER A 162 -1.62 -12.71 -3.00
C SER A 162 -1.05 -11.90 -4.18
N MET A 163 -0.73 -12.58 -5.27
CA MET A 163 -0.17 -11.97 -6.49
C MET A 163 -1.17 -11.05 -7.20
N MET A 164 -2.47 -11.38 -7.20
CA MET A 164 -3.49 -10.54 -7.85
C MET A 164 -3.83 -9.25 -7.11
N ARG A 165 -3.31 -9.07 -5.89
CA ARG A 165 -3.38 -7.78 -5.21
C ARG A 165 -2.67 -6.70 -6.02
N MET A 166 -1.53 -6.99 -6.64
CA MET A 166 -0.79 -6.02 -7.46
C MET A 166 -1.64 -5.50 -8.63
N LYS A 167 -2.34 -6.41 -9.35
CA LYS A 167 -3.29 -6.02 -10.40
C LYS A 167 -4.41 -5.16 -9.85
N THR A 168 -5.06 -5.63 -8.80
CA THR A 168 -6.23 -4.96 -8.24
C THR A 168 -5.88 -3.57 -7.70
N ILE A 169 -4.76 -3.44 -6.97
CA ILE A 169 -4.22 -2.15 -6.52
C ILE A 169 -4.00 -1.23 -7.72
N SER A 170 -3.34 -1.70 -8.78
CA SER A 170 -3.08 -0.87 -9.97
C SER A 170 -4.37 -0.36 -10.62
N GLU A 171 -5.41 -1.19 -10.71
CA GLU A 171 -6.71 -0.83 -11.28
C GLU A 171 -7.43 0.21 -10.40
N HIS A 172 -7.48 0.00 -9.08
CA HIS A 172 -8.12 0.93 -8.15
C HIS A 172 -7.38 2.28 -8.07
N VAL A 173 -6.05 2.27 -8.13
CA VAL A 173 -5.24 3.49 -8.17
C VAL A 173 -5.57 4.32 -9.39
N VAL A 174 -5.59 3.71 -10.58
CA VAL A 174 -5.95 4.40 -11.82
C VAL A 174 -7.39 4.90 -11.80
N ASN A 175 -8.32 4.08 -11.32
CA ASN A 175 -9.74 4.38 -11.41
C ASN A 175 -10.18 5.50 -10.47
N HIS A 176 -9.69 5.51 -9.22
CA HIS A 176 -10.15 6.50 -8.25
C HIS A 176 -9.12 6.91 -7.19
N ILE A 177 -8.27 6.02 -6.65
CA ILE A 177 -7.46 6.34 -5.45
C ILE A 177 -6.52 7.52 -5.71
N GLN A 178 -5.93 7.62 -6.91
CA GLN A 178 -5.05 8.74 -7.28
C GLN A 178 -5.71 10.13 -7.19
N TYR A 179 -7.05 10.19 -7.17
CA TYR A 179 -7.82 11.44 -7.07
C TYR A 179 -8.41 11.66 -5.67
N GLU A 180 -8.15 10.75 -4.73
CA GLU A 180 -8.79 10.71 -3.42
C GLU A 180 -7.81 10.90 -2.26
N VAL A 181 -6.54 10.55 -2.45
CA VAL A 181 -5.52 10.54 -1.40
C VAL A 181 -4.20 11.12 -1.91
N ASP A 182 -3.41 11.67 -0.99
CA ASP A 182 -2.07 12.20 -1.26
C ASP A 182 -1.01 11.09 -1.07
N PHE A 183 -1.26 10.16 -0.15
CA PHE A 183 -0.41 8.98 0.11
C PHE A 183 -1.26 7.73 0.25
N LEU A 184 -0.67 6.57 -0.04
CA LEU A 184 -1.33 5.27 -0.01
C LEU A 184 -0.42 4.23 0.62
N PHE A 185 -0.94 3.48 1.59
CA PHE A 185 -0.34 2.25 2.10
C PHE A 185 -1.15 1.04 1.63
N CYS A 186 -0.44 -0.05 1.35
CA CYS A 186 -1.00 -1.37 1.05
C CYS A 186 -0.51 -2.35 2.12
N MET A 187 -1.44 -3.00 2.82
CA MET A 187 -1.11 -3.85 3.96
C MET A 187 -1.86 -5.18 3.92
N ASP A 188 -1.22 -6.22 4.46
CA ASP A 188 -1.87 -7.50 4.75
C ASP A 188 -2.88 -7.34 5.89
N VAL A 189 -4.00 -8.06 5.80
CA VAL A 189 -5.05 -8.01 6.84
C VAL A 189 -4.65 -8.72 8.14
N ASP A 190 -3.71 -9.66 8.10
CA ASP A 190 -3.34 -10.51 9.22
C ASP A 190 -2.26 -9.88 10.13
N GLN A 191 -2.48 -8.60 10.43
CA GLN A 191 -1.66 -7.73 11.27
C GLN A 191 -2.55 -6.88 12.21
N ILE A 192 -1.98 -6.38 13.31
CA ILE A 192 -2.70 -5.59 14.32
C ILE A 192 -1.83 -4.41 14.77
N PHE A 193 -2.38 -3.20 14.68
CA PHE A 193 -1.74 -1.99 15.19
C PHE A 193 -1.83 -1.94 16.71
N ILE A 194 -0.73 -1.58 17.38
CA ILE A 194 -0.65 -1.44 18.85
C ILE A 194 -0.02 -0.13 19.31
N GLY A 195 0.49 0.66 18.38
CA GLY A 195 1.08 1.97 18.64
C GLY A 195 0.87 2.90 17.46
N LYS A 196 1.06 4.21 17.69
CA LYS A 196 0.87 5.25 16.66
C LYS A 196 1.69 4.92 15.41
N TYR A 197 1.00 4.88 14.27
CA TYR A 197 1.58 4.67 12.95
C TYR A 197 1.28 5.93 12.13
N GLY A 198 2.23 6.85 12.09
CA GLY A 198 1.97 8.26 11.82
C GLY A 198 2.65 8.82 10.57
N LEU A 199 2.75 10.15 10.58
CA LEU A 199 3.23 10.98 9.47
C LEU A 199 4.72 10.74 9.14
N GLU A 200 5.49 10.26 10.10
CA GLU A 200 6.88 9.87 9.96
C GLU A 200 7.06 8.78 8.90
N THR A 201 6.02 8.00 8.63
CA THR A 201 6.03 6.93 7.63
C THR A 201 5.77 7.41 6.20
N LEU A 202 5.27 8.64 6.00
CA LEU A 202 4.89 9.15 4.67
C LEU A 202 6.11 9.50 3.81
N GLY A 203 6.15 9.02 2.56
CA GLY A 203 7.22 9.31 1.61
C GLY A 203 6.76 9.06 0.16
N GLU A 204 7.60 9.36 -0.82
CA GLU A 204 7.25 9.11 -2.23
C GLU A 204 7.10 7.62 -2.50
N SER A 205 8.07 6.83 -2.06
CA SER A 205 8.06 5.36 -2.05
C SER A 205 8.57 4.86 -0.69
N VAL A 206 7.80 3.96 -0.07
CA VAL A 206 8.00 3.49 1.31
C VAL A 206 8.07 1.97 1.32
N ALA A 207 9.17 1.44 1.85
CA ALA A 207 9.40 0.00 2.01
C ALA A 207 9.48 -0.39 3.49
N GLN A 208 8.98 -1.59 3.84
CA GLN A 208 9.10 -2.15 5.18
C GLN A 208 10.30 -3.11 5.26
N LEU A 209 11.20 -2.93 6.22
CA LEU A 209 12.23 -3.93 6.51
C LEU A 209 11.61 -5.19 7.12
N HIS A 210 11.98 -6.36 6.62
CA HIS A 210 11.45 -7.62 7.14
C HIS A 210 12.03 -7.96 8.53
N ALA A 211 11.18 -8.26 9.51
CA ALA A 211 11.55 -8.46 10.91
C ALA A 211 12.63 -9.54 11.13
N TYR A 212 12.60 -10.62 10.34
CA TYR A 212 13.59 -11.70 10.45
C TYR A 212 14.94 -11.40 9.79
N TRP A 213 15.00 -10.49 8.82
CA TRP A 213 16.13 -10.39 7.88
C TRP A 213 16.84 -9.04 7.92
N TYR A 214 16.33 -8.06 8.67
CA TYR A 214 16.86 -6.68 8.68
C TYR A 214 18.32 -6.53 9.16
N LYS A 215 18.88 -7.57 9.81
CA LYS A 215 20.28 -7.64 10.28
C LYS A 215 21.13 -8.63 9.49
N GLU A 216 20.52 -9.39 8.59
CA GLU A 216 21.18 -10.48 7.88
C GLU A 216 21.94 -9.96 6.65
N ASP A 217 23.00 -10.67 6.27
CA ASP A 217 23.75 -10.38 5.05
C ASP A 217 22.88 -10.66 3.81
N PRO A 218 22.91 -9.83 2.74
CA PRO A 218 22.17 -10.07 1.50
C PRO A 218 22.41 -11.45 0.84
N LYS A 219 23.46 -12.18 1.21
CA LYS A 219 23.70 -13.58 0.81
C LYS A 219 22.75 -14.57 1.48
N GLU A 220 22.33 -14.29 2.72
CA GLU A 220 21.51 -15.20 3.54
C GLU A 220 20.01 -14.94 3.41
N VAL A 221 19.61 -13.79 2.87
CA VAL A 221 18.20 -13.44 2.71
C VAL A 221 17.55 -14.22 1.55
N PRO A 222 16.25 -14.56 1.66
CA PRO A 222 15.60 -15.47 0.74
C PRO A 222 15.03 -14.74 -0.48
N TYR A 223 15.89 -14.04 -1.24
CA TYR A 223 15.52 -13.58 -2.58
C TYR A 223 15.30 -14.76 -3.52
N GLU A 224 14.63 -14.51 -4.64
CA GLU A 224 14.57 -15.45 -5.75
C GLU A 224 15.97 -15.60 -6.38
N ARG A 225 16.46 -16.84 -6.48
CA ARG A 225 17.81 -17.19 -6.97
C ARG A 225 17.79 -17.98 -8.28
N ASN A 226 16.61 -18.36 -8.77
CA ASN A 226 16.43 -18.94 -10.08
C ASN A 226 16.56 -17.83 -11.14
N GLU A 227 17.64 -17.87 -11.93
CA GLU A 227 17.93 -16.87 -12.97
C GLU A 227 16.86 -16.78 -14.07
N SER A 228 16.00 -17.79 -14.18
CA SER A 228 14.89 -17.80 -15.14
C SER A 228 13.67 -16.99 -14.66
N SER A 229 13.61 -16.62 -13.38
CA SER A 229 12.54 -15.78 -12.82
C SER A 229 12.87 -14.30 -13.00
N GLU A 230 11.85 -13.50 -13.32
CA GLU A 230 11.92 -12.04 -13.34
C GLU A 230 12.30 -11.46 -11.96
N ALA A 231 11.96 -12.17 -10.86
CA ALA A 231 12.31 -11.77 -9.50
C ALA A 231 13.77 -12.04 -9.12
N TYR A 232 14.58 -12.66 -10.00
CA TYR A 232 15.96 -13.06 -9.69
C TYR A 232 16.82 -11.90 -9.16
N ILE A 233 17.52 -12.15 -8.05
CA ILE A 233 18.60 -11.30 -7.54
C ILE A 233 19.83 -12.20 -7.31
N PRO A 234 21.01 -11.89 -7.87
CA PRO A 234 22.23 -12.68 -7.66
C PRO A 234 22.66 -12.73 -6.19
N ILE A 235 23.35 -13.81 -5.80
CA ILE A 235 23.93 -13.96 -4.45
C ILE A 235 24.94 -12.83 -4.20
N GLY A 236 24.86 -12.19 -3.03
CA GLY A 236 25.71 -11.06 -2.66
C GLY A 236 25.28 -9.71 -3.25
N MET A 237 24.19 -9.68 -4.03
CA MET A 237 23.52 -8.44 -4.44
C MET A 237 22.30 -8.17 -3.55
N GLY A 238 21.84 -6.92 -3.55
CA GLY A 238 20.70 -6.44 -2.76
C GLY A 238 21.14 -5.62 -1.54
N ASP A 239 20.23 -4.76 -1.08
CA ASP A 239 20.50 -3.86 0.05
C ASP A 239 19.83 -4.36 1.33
N PHE A 240 18.52 -4.65 1.26
CA PHE A 240 17.70 -5.12 2.37
C PHE A 240 16.61 -6.06 1.87
N TYR A 241 16.20 -6.99 2.72
CA TYR A 241 15.01 -7.80 2.46
C TYR A 241 13.74 -7.07 2.95
N TYR A 242 12.90 -6.68 2.00
CA TYR A 242 11.67 -5.94 2.22
C TYR A 242 10.47 -6.88 2.40
N HIS A 243 9.55 -6.52 3.28
CA HIS A 243 8.35 -7.32 3.59
C HIS A 243 7.15 -6.80 2.78
N ALA A 244 6.57 -7.65 1.92
CA ALA A 244 5.44 -7.27 1.06
C ALA A 244 4.13 -7.03 1.79
N ALA A 245 4.09 -7.42 3.06
CA ALA A 245 2.92 -7.21 3.89
C ALA A 245 2.69 -5.73 4.26
N VAL A 246 3.68 -4.85 4.02
CA VAL A 246 3.54 -3.39 4.14
C VAL A 246 4.41 -2.69 3.07
N PHE A 247 3.78 -1.91 2.20
CA PHE A 247 4.47 -0.95 1.35
C PHE A 247 3.58 0.26 1.08
N GLY A 248 4.15 1.36 0.61
CA GLY A 248 3.37 2.56 0.35
C GLY A 248 4.11 3.62 -0.43
N GLY A 249 3.50 4.79 -0.52
CA GLY A 249 4.05 5.93 -1.25
C GLY A 249 2.98 6.92 -1.67
N THR A 250 3.32 7.79 -2.63
CA THR A 250 2.29 8.52 -3.39
C THR A 250 1.51 7.53 -4.27
N PRO A 251 0.26 7.83 -4.66
CA PRO A 251 -0.50 6.95 -5.55
C PRO A 251 0.23 6.58 -6.85
N ILE A 252 1.00 7.52 -7.42
CA ILE A 252 1.77 7.27 -8.65
C ILE A 252 2.88 6.25 -8.40
N GLN A 253 3.65 6.40 -7.32
CA GLN A 253 4.71 5.44 -6.99
C GLN A 253 4.15 4.07 -6.62
N VAL A 254 3.03 4.00 -5.89
CA VAL A 254 2.35 2.72 -5.62
C VAL A 254 1.84 2.06 -6.91
N LEU A 255 1.38 2.84 -7.88
CA LEU A 255 0.98 2.32 -9.19
C LEU A 255 2.17 1.70 -9.93
N ASP A 256 3.33 2.33 -9.91
CA ASP A 256 4.54 1.84 -10.56
C ASP A 256 5.06 0.56 -9.90
N ILE A 257 5.10 0.52 -8.55
CA ILE A 257 5.40 -0.69 -7.77
C ILE A 257 4.48 -1.83 -8.21
N ALA A 258 3.16 -1.60 -8.17
CA ALA A 258 2.17 -2.64 -8.45
C ALA A 258 2.24 -3.14 -9.90
N ARG A 259 2.46 -2.25 -10.87
CA ARG A 259 2.54 -2.61 -12.30
C ARG A 259 3.79 -3.42 -12.63
N GLU A 260 4.96 -3.01 -12.15
CA GLU A 260 6.19 -3.75 -12.44
C GLU A 260 6.22 -5.09 -11.70
N CYS A 261 5.72 -5.17 -10.46
CA CYS A 261 5.54 -6.45 -9.78
C CYS A 261 4.59 -7.37 -10.56
N LEU A 262 3.44 -6.86 -10.98
CA LEU A 262 2.48 -7.63 -11.78
C LEU A 262 3.08 -8.12 -13.09
N LYS A 263 3.84 -7.27 -13.78
CA LYS A 263 4.51 -7.63 -15.05
C LYS A 263 5.49 -8.78 -14.83
N GLY A 264 6.31 -8.73 -13.78
CA GLY A 264 7.20 -9.83 -13.42
C GLY A 264 6.45 -11.13 -13.12
N ILE A 265 5.39 -11.05 -12.31
CA ILE A 265 4.51 -12.19 -11.99
C ILE A 265 3.92 -12.83 -13.26
N MET A 266 3.42 -12.01 -14.19
CA MET A 266 2.78 -12.49 -15.41
C MET A 266 3.78 -13.12 -16.38
N ASN A 267 5.01 -12.60 -16.45
CA ASN A 267 6.09 -13.18 -17.24
C ASN A 267 6.54 -14.52 -16.66
N ASP A 268 6.75 -14.61 -15.35
CA ASP A 268 7.07 -15.87 -14.66
C ASP A 268 5.98 -16.92 -14.91
N LYS A 269 4.71 -16.53 -14.75
CA LYS A 269 3.56 -17.41 -15.02
C LYS A 269 3.53 -17.90 -16.48
N LYS A 270 3.85 -17.03 -17.45
CA LYS A 270 3.96 -17.41 -18.88
C LYS A 270 5.07 -18.44 -19.11
N ASN A 271 6.14 -18.36 -18.32
CA ASN A 271 7.28 -19.28 -18.38
C ASN A 271 7.15 -20.48 -17.44
N SER A 272 5.97 -20.69 -16.83
CA SER A 272 5.71 -21.76 -15.84
C SER A 272 6.64 -21.70 -14.62
N ILE A 273 6.98 -20.49 -14.20
CA ILE A 273 7.79 -20.18 -13.02
C ILE A 273 6.89 -19.50 -11.99
N GLU A 274 7.14 -19.77 -10.72
CA GLU A 274 6.53 -19.07 -9.58
C GLU A 274 7.65 -18.73 -8.61
N ALA A 275 7.83 -17.45 -8.32
CA ALA A 275 8.92 -17.01 -7.45
C ALA A 275 8.75 -17.52 -6.01
N VAL A 276 9.86 -17.80 -5.33
CA VAL A 276 9.91 -18.50 -4.04
C VAL A 276 9.02 -17.88 -2.94
N TRP A 277 8.91 -16.55 -2.91
CA TRP A 277 8.02 -15.82 -1.99
C TRP A 277 6.99 -14.97 -2.74
N HIS A 278 6.58 -15.42 -3.93
CA HIS A 278 5.47 -14.85 -4.71
C HIS A 278 5.65 -13.34 -4.95
N ASP A 279 4.67 -12.52 -4.59
CA ASP A 279 4.70 -11.06 -4.73
C ASP A 279 5.82 -10.39 -3.92
N GLU A 280 6.28 -11.00 -2.82
CA GLU A 280 7.41 -10.49 -2.05
C GLU A 280 8.74 -10.59 -2.79
N SER A 281 8.96 -11.67 -3.54
CA SER A 281 10.14 -11.80 -4.39
C SER A 281 10.16 -10.71 -5.47
N HIS A 282 9.03 -10.42 -6.11
CA HIS A 282 8.94 -9.36 -7.12
C HIS A 282 9.04 -7.95 -6.50
N LEU A 283 8.49 -7.73 -5.30
CA LEU A 283 8.64 -6.45 -4.58
C LEU A 283 10.10 -6.19 -4.22
N ASN A 284 10.82 -7.21 -3.75
CA ASN A 284 12.24 -7.11 -3.47
C ASN A 284 13.05 -6.81 -4.73
N LYS A 285 12.71 -7.45 -5.85
CA LYS A 285 13.31 -7.12 -7.16
C LYS A 285 13.00 -5.69 -7.58
N TYR A 286 11.77 -5.20 -7.36
CA TYR A 286 11.41 -3.83 -7.66
C TYR A 286 12.27 -2.85 -6.87
N PHE A 287 12.38 -3.01 -5.54
CA PHE A 287 13.17 -2.10 -4.70
C PHE A 287 14.68 -2.25 -4.87
N PHE A 288 15.15 -3.41 -5.32
CA PHE A 288 16.54 -3.58 -5.75
C PHE A 288 16.87 -2.66 -6.94
N LEU A 289 15.96 -2.55 -7.91
CA LEU A 289 16.12 -1.71 -9.10
C LEU A 289 15.73 -0.24 -8.86
N HIS A 290 14.73 0.01 -8.02
CA HIS A 290 14.15 1.32 -7.74
C HIS A 290 14.22 1.60 -6.24
N LYS A 291 15.26 2.31 -5.81
CA LYS A 291 15.52 2.49 -4.38
C LYS A 291 14.37 3.24 -3.69
N PRO A 292 13.82 2.72 -2.57
CA PRO A 292 12.75 3.41 -1.86
C PRO A 292 13.25 4.70 -1.22
N THR A 293 12.44 5.75 -1.25
CA THR A 293 12.77 7.05 -0.62
C THR A 293 12.71 7.02 0.91
N LYS A 294 12.06 6.00 1.48
CA LYS A 294 11.92 5.82 2.94
C LYS A 294 11.81 4.34 3.27
N LEU A 295 12.47 3.93 4.34
CA LEU A 295 12.35 2.58 4.89
C LEU A 295 11.79 2.67 6.30
N LEU A 296 10.94 1.72 6.65
CA LEU A 296 10.42 1.56 8.01
C LEU A 296 11.20 0.46 8.71
N SER A 297 11.59 0.71 9.96
CA SER A 297 12.23 -0.30 10.80
C SER A 297 11.27 -1.49 11.05
N PRO A 298 11.78 -2.63 11.53
CA PRO A 298 10.93 -3.74 11.96
C PRO A 298 9.89 -3.38 13.05
N GLU A 299 10.03 -2.24 13.74
CA GLU A 299 9.03 -1.77 14.71
C GLU A 299 7.66 -1.55 14.05
N TYR A 300 7.64 -1.24 12.76
CA TYR A 300 6.44 -1.02 11.95
C TYR A 300 5.87 -2.30 11.34
N CYS A 301 6.48 -3.47 11.54
CA CYS A 301 5.89 -4.77 11.16
C CYS A 301 6.64 -5.93 11.83
N TRP A 302 6.27 -6.25 13.08
CA TRP A 302 6.99 -7.21 13.92
C TRP A 302 6.28 -8.55 14.07
N ASP A 303 7.04 -9.64 14.28
CA ASP A 303 6.48 -10.93 14.68
C ASP A 303 6.95 -11.34 16.07
N TYR A 304 6.05 -11.24 17.05
CA TYR A 304 6.32 -11.72 18.42
C TYR A 304 6.51 -13.23 18.49
N GLY A 305 5.87 -14.02 17.61
CA GLY A 305 5.89 -15.48 17.70
C GLY A 305 7.30 -16.05 17.55
N ARG A 306 8.02 -15.63 16.50
CA ARG A 306 9.38 -16.08 16.23
C ARG A 306 10.45 -15.26 16.97
N MET A 307 10.18 -13.99 17.27
CA MET A 307 11.17 -13.08 17.89
C MET A 307 11.12 -13.05 19.42
N ASN A 308 10.51 -14.08 20.04
CA ASN A 308 10.11 -14.23 21.45
C ASN A 308 11.19 -14.04 22.56
N GLY A 309 12.33 -13.42 22.26
CA GLY A 309 13.38 -13.04 23.22
C GLY A 309 13.93 -11.61 23.07
N LEU A 310 13.51 -10.86 22.05
CA LEU A 310 13.95 -9.47 21.84
C LEU A 310 12.78 -8.53 22.16
N TYR A 311 12.71 -8.05 23.40
CA TYR A 311 11.76 -7.00 23.76
C TYR A 311 12.14 -5.71 23.03
N TYR A 312 11.40 -5.39 21.97
CA TYR A 312 11.42 -4.06 21.36
C TYR A 312 10.28 -3.24 21.97
N PRO A 313 10.58 -2.15 22.71
CA PRO A 313 9.56 -1.40 23.44
C PRO A 313 8.57 -0.66 22.54
N ASN A 314 8.92 -0.43 21.27
CA ASN A 314 8.25 0.57 20.42
C ASN A 314 7.56 -0.02 19.20
N ILE A 315 7.12 -1.28 19.25
CA ILE A 315 6.39 -1.91 18.15
C ILE A 315 5.08 -1.15 17.88
N LYS A 316 4.83 -0.82 16.61
CA LYS A 316 3.65 -0.08 16.14
C LYS A 316 2.61 -1.01 15.52
N LEU A 317 3.07 -2.07 14.85
CA LEU A 317 2.24 -3.03 14.12
C LEU A 317 2.89 -4.41 14.21
N TYR A 318 2.10 -5.44 14.54
CA TYR A 318 2.60 -6.80 14.66
C TYR A 318 1.75 -7.83 13.90
N TRP A 319 2.33 -8.99 13.63
CA TRP A 319 1.68 -10.08 12.91
C TRP A 319 0.65 -10.76 13.81
N ALA A 320 -0.60 -10.79 13.37
CA ALA A 320 -1.62 -11.57 14.06
C ALA A 320 -1.23 -13.07 14.02
N VAL A 321 -1.72 -13.85 15.00
CA VAL A 321 -1.47 -15.29 15.07
C VAL A 321 -1.87 -15.95 13.74
N LYS A 322 -0.91 -16.63 13.12
CA LYS A 322 -1.09 -17.24 11.79
C LYS A 322 -1.80 -18.58 11.91
N ASP A 323 -2.95 -18.71 11.26
CA ASP A 323 -3.72 -19.97 11.20
C ASP A 323 -3.79 -20.50 9.75
N TYR A 324 -2.64 -20.75 9.14
CA TYR A 324 -2.59 -21.11 7.72
C TYR A 324 -3.37 -22.39 7.39
N LYS A 325 -3.34 -23.39 8.28
CA LYS A 325 -4.04 -24.68 8.08
C LYS A 325 -5.56 -24.48 7.96
N ASN A 326 -6.14 -23.63 8.80
CA ASN A 326 -7.58 -23.36 8.77
C ASN A 326 -7.96 -22.14 7.96
N LEU A 327 -7.05 -21.44 7.27
CA LEU A 327 -7.42 -20.27 6.47
C LEU A 327 -7.15 -20.47 4.99
N ARG A 328 -6.13 -21.24 4.60
CA ARG A 328 -5.71 -21.48 3.21
C ARG A 328 -6.24 -22.80 2.65
N VAL A 329 -7.53 -23.08 2.81
CA VAL A 329 -8.14 -24.29 2.23
C VAL A 329 -8.55 -24.04 0.78
N ILE A 330 -8.15 -24.97 -0.08
CA ILE A 330 -8.53 -25.02 -1.48
C ILE A 330 -10.04 -25.32 -1.53
N THR A 331 -10.81 -24.41 -2.10
CA THR A 331 -12.26 -24.57 -2.37
C THR A 331 -12.50 -24.85 -3.83
#